data_AF-A0A845R9M1-F1
#
_entry.id   AF-A0A845R9M1-F1
#
_cell.length_a   1.000
_cell.length_b   1.000
_cell.length_c   1.000
_cell.angle_alpha   90.00
_cell.angle_beta   90.00
_cell.angle_gamma   90.00
#
_symmetry.space_group_name_H-M   'P 1'
#
loop_
_entity.id
_entity.type
_entity.pdbx_description
1 polymer ?
#
loop_
_entity_poly.entity_id
_entity_poly.type
_entity_poly.pdbx_seq_one_letter_code
_entity_poly.pdbx_strand_id
1 'polypeptide(L)'
;MMIMGFFLGTKGTGPYFEGWYFKHQNTRGQTLALIPAFHMDREGRRTASLQIISEDQVWWLEYPEAQLQVSQQPFQVQIGQSGFGGQGIELQIRQDGLSLCGSLRYGPFTALRSDIMGPFRLFAGMQCAHGIISMGHPLEGVLELNGEGLDFSGGTGYIETDRGRSFPGRYLWTQCLLDGPERSSLMLAIATIPLPVGGFTGCICSIFYNGEEYRLATYRGAKIEAWSSSGAVIRQGKYRLEAELRSERRQPLRAPVEGRMERTIHESLCAEVCYRFWHGDDLLFQYTAPNASFEYSSTE
;
A
#
# COMPACT_ATOMS: atom_id res chain seq x y z
N MET A 1 14.19 15.56 -11.53
CA MET A 1 13.55 14.58 -10.63
C MET A 1 13.02 15.36 -9.43
N MET A 2 11.74 15.73 -9.42
CA MET A 2 11.13 16.36 -8.23
C MET A 2 10.89 15.25 -7.21
N ILE A 3 11.77 15.19 -6.20
CA ILE A 3 11.65 14.21 -5.13
C ILE A 3 10.57 14.72 -4.17
N MET A 4 9.46 13.99 -4.08
CA MET A 4 8.40 14.24 -3.10
C MET A 4 8.94 13.91 -1.70
N GLY A 5 8.68 14.75 -0.71
CA GLY A 5 8.98 14.43 0.69
C GLY A 5 8.09 13.27 1.16
N PHE A 6 8.70 12.12 1.47
CA PHE A 6 8.01 10.89 1.90
C PHE A 6 7.81 10.78 3.42
N PHE A 7 7.88 11.93 4.10
CA PHE A 7 7.50 12.12 5.50
C PHE A 7 7.09 13.59 5.62
N LEU A 8 5.99 13.94 6.27
CA LEU A 8 5.62 15.37 6.46
C LEU A 8 5.90 15.88 7.87
N GLY A 9 6.22 14.97 8.79
CA GLY A 9 6.81 15.30 10.09
C GLY A 9 5.83 15.68 11.20
N THR A 10 6.37 15.64 12.41
CA THR A 10 5.69 15.54 13.71
C THR A 10 5.35 16.90 14.37
N LYS A 11 5.29 17.98 13.59
CA LYS A 11 5.17 19.36 14.12
C LYS A 11 3.74 19.76 14.53
N GLY A 12 2.76 18.85 14.43
CA GLY A 12 1.38 19.07 14.85
C GLY A 12 1.10 18.58 16.28
N THR A 13 0.04 19.10 16.90
CA THR A 13 -0.46 18.70 18.23
C THR A 13 -1.74 17.85 18.15
N GLY A 14 -2.03 17.27 16.98
CA GLY A 14 -3.27 16.55 16.72
C GLY A 14 -3.01 15.11 16.25
N PRO A 15 -4.07 14.27 16.24
CA PRO A 15 -3.95 12.87 15.85
C PRO A 15 -3.39 12.72 14.43
N TYR A 16 -2.37 11.88 14.28
CA TYR A 16 -1.67 11.65 13.02
C TYR A 16 -1.16 10.21 12.93
N PHE A 17 -1.12 9.67 11.73
CA PHE A 17 -0.37 8.47 11.40
C PHE A 17 0.36 8.67 10.07
N GLU A 18 1.45 7.95 9.89
CA GLU A 18 2.12 7.76 8.60
C GLU A 18 2.70 6.36 8.58
N GLY A 19 2.27 5.56 7.60
CA GLY A 19 2.69 4.19 7.40
C GLY A 19 3.23 3.98 5.99
N TRP A 20 4.05 2.95 5.83
CA TRP A 20 4.62 2.56 4.54
C TRP A 20 4.37 1.08 4.32
N TYR A 21 3.68 0.72 3.25
CA TYR A 21 3.37 -0.66 2.91
C TYR A 21 4.42 -1.19 1.93
N PHE A 22 5.29 -2.08 2.40
CA PHE A 22 6.29 -2.75 1.58
C PHE A 22 5.83 -4.18 1.28
N LYS A 23 5.42 -4.45 0.05
CA LYS A 23 5.09 -5.81 -0.41
C LYS A 23 6.23 -6.40 -1.20
N HIS A 24 6.57 -7.65 -0.91
CA HIS A 24 7.58 -8.43 -1.59
C HIS A 24 6.93 -9.71 -2.09
N GLN A 25 7.12 -10.02 -3.37
CA GLN A 25 6.64 -11.25 -3.98
C GLN A 25 7.81 -11.92 -4.69
N ASN A 26 8.09 -13.18 -4.38
CA ASN A 26 9.13 -13.95 -5.05
C ASN A 26 8.62 -14.61 -6.35
N THR A 27 9.53 -15.25 -7.08
CA THR A 27 9.25 -15.91 -8.37
C THR A 27 8.32 -17.14 -8.25
N ARG A 28 8.10 -17.65 -7.05
CA ARG A 28 7.15 -18.74 -6.76
C ARG A 28 5.78 -18.23 -6.29
N GLY A 29 5.60 -16.92 -6.19
CA GLY A 29 4.38 -16.29 -5.69
C GLY A 29 4.32 -16.12 -4.16
N GLN A 30 5.37 -16.53 -3.43
CA GLN A 30 5.39 -16.33 -1.98
C GLN A 30 5.48 -14.84 -1.66
N THR A 31 4.61 -14.38 -0.76
CA THR A 31 4.42 -12.95 -0.52
C THR A 31 4.58 -12.59 0.96
N LEU A 32 5.29 -11.48 1.21
CA LEU A 32 5.46 -10.90 2.53
C LEU A 32 5.25 -9.38 2.46
N ALA A 33 4.33 -8.85 3.27
CA ALA A 33 4.17 -7.42 3.47
C ALA A 33 4.69 -6.98 4.84
N LEU A 34 5.39 -5.85 4.86
CA LEU A 34 5.94 -5.21 6.04
C LEU A 34 5.42 -3.77 6.08
N ILE A 35 4.80 -3.39 7.19
CA ILE A 35 4.14 -2.10 7.34
C ILE A 35 4.66 -1.40 8.60
N PRO A 36 5.87 -0.79 8.53
CA PRO A 36 6.29 0.15 9.55
C PRO A 36 5.35 1.36 9.56
N ALA A 37 4.98 1.83 10.75
CA ALA A 37 4.13 3.00 10.90
C ALA A 37 4.48 3.82 12.15
N PHE A 38 4.31 5.13 12.01
CA PHE A 38 4.36 6.12 13.07
C PHE A 38 2.95 6.56 13.42
N HIS A 39 2.70 6.72 14.72
CA HIS A 39 1.41 7.08 15.29
C HIS A 39 1.57 8.21 16.30
N MET A 40 0.64 9.15 16.29
CA MET A 40 0.51 10.22 17.27
C MET A 40 -0.95 10.35 17.64
N ASP A 41 -1.26 10.19 18.93
CA ASP A 41 -2.65 10.31 19.40
C ASP A 41 -3.07 11.76 19.67
N ARG A 42 -4.31 11.94 20.14
CA ARG A 42 -4.88 13.26 20.48
C ARG A 42 -4.14 13.96 21.61
N GLU A 43 -3.52 13.20 22.51
CA GLU A 43 -2.72 13.72 23.61
C GLU A 43 -1.27 14.02 23.17
N GLY A 44 -0.95 13.80 21.89
CA GLY A 44 0.38 13.99 21.32
C GLY A 44 1.37 12.89 21.69
N ARG A 45 0.91 11.79 22.29
CA ARG A 45 1.76 10.63 22.59
C ARG A 45 2.11 9.93 21.30
N ARG A 46 3.40 9.67 21.13
CA ARG A 46 3.96 9.10 19.92
C ARG A 46 4.35 7.65 20.14
N THR A 47 4.01 6.82 19.18
CA THR A 47 4.37 5.40 19.16
C THR A 47 4.72 4.98 17.74
N ALA A 48 5.33 3.82 17.61
CA ALA A 48 5.57 3.18 16.34
C ALA A 48 5.06 1.75 16.39
N SER A 49 4.82 1.20 15.21
CA SER A 49 4.46 -0.19 15.07
C SER A 49 5.06 -0.79 13.82
N LEU A 50 5.15 -2.12 13.80
CA LEU A 50 5.46 -2.88 12.61
C LEU A 50 4.41 -3.97 12.46
N GLN A 51 3.59 -3.89 11.40
CA GLN A 51 2.75 -5.01 10.98
C GLN A 51 3.50 -5.86 9.96
N ILE A 52 3.40 -7.17 10.12
CA ILE A 52 4.05 -8.14 9.24
C ILE A 52 2.97 -9.12 8.81
N ILE A 53 2.84 -9.33 7.52
CA ILE A 53 1.78 -10.14 6.93
C ILE A 53 2.45 -11.11 5.97
N SER A 54 2.23 -12.39 6.22
CA SER A 54 2.53 -13.49 5.31
C SER A 54 1.22 -14.08 4.79
N GLU A 55 1.29 -15.05 3.89
CA GLU A 55 0.10 -15.69 3.32
C GLU A 55 -0.88 -16.26 4.36
N ASP A 56 -0.38 -16.70 5.51
CA ASP A 56 -1.17 -17.39 6.53
C ASP A 56 -1.14 -16.71 7.90
N GLN A 57 -0.13 -15.89 8.20
CA GLN A 57 0.08 -15.30 9.52
C GLN A 57 0.24 -13.78 9.48
N VAL A 58 -0.21 -13.14 10.57
CA VAL A 58 -0.05 -11.71 10.82
C VAL A 58 0.56 -11.51 12.20
N TRP A 59 1.50 -10.58 12.27
CA TRP A 59 2.09 -10.11 13.52
C TRP A 59 1.91 -8.61 13.67
N TRP A 60 1.67 -8.20 14.91
CA TRP A 60 1.58 -6.80 15.32
C TRP A 60 2.61 -6.55 16.41
N LEU A 61 3.56 -5.67 16.12
CA LEU A 61 4.64 -5.33 17.04
C LEU A 61 4.57 -3.85 17.39
N GLU A 62 4.58 -3.54 18.68
CA GLU A 62 4.60 -2.16 19.18
C GLU A 62 6.01 -1.74 19.57
N TYR A 63 6.36 -0.51 19.23
CA TYR A 63 7.65 0.09 19.52
C TYR A 63 7.47 1.47 20.15
N PRO A 64 8.27 1.82 21.18
CA PRO A 64 8.27 3.17 21.73
C PRO A 64 8.84 4.17 20.71
N GLU A 65 8.44 5.45 20.79
CA GLU A 65 8.94 6.52 19.91
C GLU A 65 10.47 6.54 19.83
N ALA A 66 11.17 6.29 20.95
CA ALA A 66 12.63 6.29 21.02
C ALA A 66 13.31 5.26 20.09
N GLN A 67 12.57 4.26 19.61
CA GLN A 67 13.05 3.26 18.67
C GLN A 67 12.64 3.53 17.22
N LEU A 68 11.96 4.65 16.95
CA LEU A 68 11.62 5.09 15.61
C LEU A 68 12.53 6.23 15.17
N GLN A 69 13.13 6.09 13.99
CA GLN A 69 13.80 7.19 13.31
C GLN A 69 13.32 7.25 11.87
N VAL A 70 12.96 8.44 11.39
CA VAL A 70 12.52 8.64 10.01
C VAL A 70 13.34 9.76 9.38
N SER A 71 13.98 9.45 8.26
CA SER A 71 14.66 10.39 7.38
C SER A 71 13.89 10.52 6.08
N GLN A 72 13.76 11.74 5.58
CA GLN A 72 13.09 11.98 4.30
C GLN A 72 14.06 11.91 3.12
N GLN A 73 15.32 12.27 3.34
CA GLN A 73 16.33 12.43 2.29
C GLN A 73 17.70 11.96 2.81
N PRO A 74 18.12 10.73 2.47
CA PRO A 74 17.35 9.71 1.75
C PRO A 74 16.14 9.23 2.55
N PHE A 75 15.11 8.71 1.87
CA PHE A 75 13.98 8.07 2.54
C PHE A 75 14.48 6.84 3.31
N GLN A 76 14.30 6.87 4.63
CA GLN A 76 14.67 5.80 5.52
C GLN A 76 13.75 5.80 6.75
N VAL A 77 13.28 4.62 7.14
CA VAL A 77 12.52 4.37 8.35
C VAL A 77 13.27 3.31 9.13
N GLN A 78 13.61 3.59 10.39
CA GLN A 78 14.21 2.66 11.32
C GLN A 78 13.20 2.38 12.43
N ILE A 79 12.90 1.10 12.69
CA ILE A 79 12.11 0.65 13.83
C ILE A 79 12.91 -0.40 14.58
N GLY A 80 13.30 -0.09 15.81
CA GLY A 80 14.21 -0.93 16.60
C GLY A 80 15.52 -1.13 15.85
N GLN A 81 15.88 -2.39 15.60
CA GLN A 81 17.08 -2.77 14.83
C GLN A 81 16.81 -2.99 13.33
N SER A 82 15.56 -2.82 12.87
CA SER A 82 15.19 -3.03 11.47
C SER A 82 15.11 -1.71 10.69
N GLY A 83 15.74 -1.69 9.52
CA GLY A 83 15.79 -0.53 8.63
C GLY A 83 15.05 -0.77 7.32
N PHE A 84 14.35 0.25 6.85
CA PHE A 84 13.58 0.29 5.62
C PHE A 84 13.98 1.51 4.81
N GLY A 85 14.25 1.36 3.51
CA GLY A 85 14.62 2.51 2.69
C GLY A 85 14.53 2.26 1.20
N GLY A 86 14.93 3.27 0.44
CA GLY A 86 14.88 3.23 -1.03
C GLY A 86 15.86 2.26 -1.70
N GLN A 87 16.79 1.66 -0.96
CA GLN A 87 17.79 0.71 -1.48
C GLN A 87 17.57 -0.72 -0.99
N GLY A 88 16.59 -0.94 -0.11
CA GLY A 88 16.38 -2.23 0.51
C GLY A 88 15.82 -2.17 1.91
N ILE A 89 15.77 -3.34 2.54
CA ILE A 89 15.45 -3.55 3.94
C ILE A 89 16.53 -4.40 4.60
N GLU A 90 16.74 -4.16 5.88
CA GLU A 90 17.52 -5.00 6.78
C GLU A 90 16.68 -5.25 8.02
N LEU A 91 16.40 -6.52 8.30
CA LEU A 91 15.48 -6.91 9.36
C LEU A 91 16.24 -7.67 10.44
N GLN A 92 15.94 -7.32 11.69
CA GLN A 92 16.42 -8.00 12.87
C GLN A 92 15.33 -7.93 13.94
N ILE A 93 14.44 -8.91 13.94
CA ILE A 93 13.24 -8.97 14.79
C ILE A 93 13.20 -10.31 15.51
N ARG A 94 13.12 -10.26 16.84
CA ARG A 94 12.94 -11.43 17.71
C ARG A 94 12.07 -11.05 18.91
N GLN A 95 10.76 -11.13 18.76
CA GLN A 95 9.81 -10.82 19.82
C GLN A 95 8.42 -11.42 19.53
N ASP A 96 7.60 -11.59 20.57
CA ASP A 96 6.19 -12.03 20.46
C ASP A 96 5.97 -13.30 19.62
N GLY A 97 6.89 -14.26 19.71
CA GLY A 97 6.84 -15.52 18.96
C GLY A 97 7.21 -15.39 17.47
N LEU A 98 7.67 -14.23 17.04
CA LEU A 98 8.19 -13.98 15.70
C LEU A 98 9.72 -13.87 15.71
N SER A 99 10.36 -14.59 14.80
CA SER A 99 11.74 -14.35 14.38
C SER A 99 11.72 -13.96 12.90
N LEU A 100 12.18 -12.76 12.56
CA LEU A 100 12.35 -12.31 11.18
C LEU A 100 13.69 -11.60 11.04
N CYS A 101 14.59 -12.17 10.26
CA CYS A 101 15.92 -11.59 10.02
C CYS A 101 16.38 -11.75 8.57
N GLY A 102 17.30 -10.90 8.14
CA GLY A 102 17.90 -10.95 6.80
C GLY A 102 17.87 -9.60 6.12
N SER A 103 18.13 -9.59 4.81
CA SER A 103 18.11 -8.34 4.04
C SER A 103 17.67 -8.56 2.61
N LEU A 104 16.97 -7.56 2.07
CA LEU A 104 16.64 -7.48 0.65
C LEU A 104 17.24 -6.20 0.10
N ARG A 105 17.92 -6.29 -1.04
CA ARG A 105 18.32 -5.14 -1.84
C ARG A 105 17.26 -4.85 -2.89
N TYR A 106 16.98 -3.58 -3.09
CA TYR A 106 16.06 -3.12 -4.12
C TYR A 106 16.83 -2.58 -5.32
N GLY A 107 16.40 -2.98 -6.51
CA GLY A 107 16.84 -2.28 -7.72
C GLY A 107 16.02 -1.01 -8.00
N PRO A 108 16.11 -0.47 -9.22
CA PRO A 108 15.45 0.78 -9.57
C PRO A 108 13.93 0.73 -9.38
N PHE A 109 13.40 1.79 -8.79
CA PHE A 109 11.96 1.97 -8.58
C PHE A 109 11.26 2.43 -9.85
N THR A 110 10.11 1.82 -10.16
CA THR A 110 9.13 2.36 -11.10
C THR A 110 8.31 3.43 -10.39
N ALA A 111 8.81 4.67 -10.38
CA ALA A 111 8.11 5.81 -9.81
C ALA A 111 7.01 6.34 -10.73
N LEU A 112 5.97 6.94 -10.16
CA LEU A 112 4.93 7.61 -10.93
C LEU A 112 5.45 8.92 -11.56
N ARG A 113 4.90 9.28 -12.72
CA ARG A 113 5.18 10.56 -13.41
C ARG A 113 4.75 11.78 -12.59
N SER A 114 3.78 11.61 -11.69
CA SER A 114 3.28 12.65 -10.80
C SER A 114 2.64 12.03 -9.55
N ASP A 115 2.49 12.83 -8.50
CA ASP A 115 1.76 12.50 -7.27
C ASP A 115 0.39 11.86 -7.56
N ILE A 116 0.11 10.72 -6.90
CA ILE A 116 -1.11 9.94 -7.09
C ILE A 116 -2.37 10.68 -6.62
N MET A 117 -2.24 11.56 -5.62
CA MET A 117 -3.33 12.40 -5.13
C MET A 117 -3.58 13.60 -6.05
N GLY A 118 -2.62 13.95 -6.92
CA GLY A 118 -2.73 15.10 -7.82
C GLY A 118 -3.11 16.38 -7.04
N PRO A 119 -4.15 17.12 -7.44
CA PRO A 119 -4.59 18.32 -6.72
C PRO A 119 -5.14 18.03 -5.32
N PHE A 120 -5.59 16.79 -5.01
CA PHE A 120 -6.11 16.44 -3.70
C PHE A 120 -5.07 16.48 -2.59
N ARG A 121 -3.77 16.47 -2.91
CA ARG A 121 -2.69 16.66 -1.93
C ARG A 121 -2.77 18.01 -1.20
N LEU A 122 -3.43 18.99 -1.81
CA LEU A 122 -3.62 20.34 -1.25
C LEU A 122 -4.89 20.44 -0.39
N PHE A 123 -5.69 19.37 -0.31
CA PHE A 123 -6.95 19.37 0.40
C PHE A 123 -6.72 19.08 1.90
N ALA A 124 -6.81 20.13 2.72
CA ALA A 124 -6.57 20.05 4.17
C ALA A 124 -7.58 19.16 4.94
N GLY A 125 -8.75 18.86 4.35
CA GLY A 125 -9.76 18.00 4.95
C GLY A 125 -9.59 16.50 4.66
N MET A 126 -8.50 16.08 4.00
CA MET A 126 -8.28 14.69 3.65
C MET A 126 -7.99 13.85 4.90
N GLN A 127 -8.79 12.81 5.14
CA GLN A 127 -8.59 11.93 6.29
C GLN A 127 -7.35 11.05 6.14
N CYS A 128 -7.11 10.56 4.93
CA CYS A 128 -5.98 9.72 4.54
C CYS A 128 -5.51 10.13 3.14
N ALA A 129 -4.23 10.47 3.00
CA ALA A 129 -3.57 10.75 1.74
C ALA A 129 -2.66 9.57 1.38
N HIS A 130 -2.83 9.08 0.16
CA HIS A 130 -2.00 8.01 -0.41
C HIS A 130 -0.76 8.58 -1.11
N GLY A 131 0.31 7.80 -1.16
CA GLY A 131 1.50 8.07 -1.94
C GLY A 131 2.07 6.79 -2.50
N ILE A 132 2.46 6.78 -3.77
CA ILE A 132 3.15 5.63 -4.36
C ILE A 132 4.64 5.95 -4.41
N ILE A 133 5.44 5.12 -3.74
CA ILE A 133 6.91 5.21 -3.77
C ILE A 133 7.44 4.39 -4.95
N SER A 134 6.90 3.20 -5.17
CA SER A 134 7.31 2.31 -6.26
C SER A 134 6.15 1.43 -6.71
N MET A 135 5.77 1.54 -7.98
CA MET A 135 4.84 0.61 -8.63
C MET A 135 5.46 -0.79 -8.83
N GLY A 136 6.77 -0.92 -8.73
CA GLY A 136 7.48 -2.16 -9.03
C GLY A 136 8.99 -1.95 -8.94
N HIS A 137 9.72 -2.92 -8.39
CA HIS A 137 11.19 -2.92 -8.40
C HIS A 137 11.75 -4.34 -8.24
N PRO A 138 12.94 -4.66 -8.77
CA PRO A 138 13.57 -5.96 -8.55
C PRO A 138 13.98 -6.12 -7.09
N LEU A 139 13.92 -7.37 -6.64
CA LEU A 139 14.39 -7.80 -5.33
C LEU A 139 15.59 -8.74 -5.47
N GLU A 140 16.50 -8.64 -4.51
CA GLU A 140 17.65 -9.54 -4.37
C GLU A 140 17.92 -9.80 -2.89
N GLY A 141 18.00 -11.07 -2.49
CA GLY A 141 18.28 -11.46 -1.11
C GLY A 141 17.24 -12.39 -0.51
N VAL A 142 17.48 -12.72 0.76
CA VAL A 142 16.74 -13.75 1.50
C VAL A 142 16.36 -13.19 2.87
N LEU A 143 15.14 -13.51 3.29
CA LEU A 143 14.68 -13.33 4.67
C LEU A 143 14.47 -14.70 5.30
N GLU A 144 14.72 -14.81 6.59
CA GLU A 144 14.38 -15.99 7.40
C GLU A 144 13.21 -15.62 8.31
N LEU A 145 12.05 -16.25 8.10
CA LEU A 145 10.84 -16.07 8.87
C LEU A 145 10.58 -17.34 9.69
N ASN A 146 10.69 -17.25 11.01
CA ASN A 146 10.50 -18.36 11.96
C ASN A 146 11.32 -19.62 11.61
N GLY A 147 12.53 -19.43 11.09
CA GLY A 147 13.42 -20.51 10.65
C GLY A 147 13.18 -21.00 9.22
N GLU A 148 12.17 -20.48 8.51
CA GLU A 148 11.93 -20.75 7.10
C GLU A 148 12.61 -19.69 6.21
N GLY A 149 13.42 -20.13 5.25
CA GLY A 149 14.07 -19.25 4.29
C GLY A 149 13.14 -18.83 3.14
N LEU A 150 12.91 -17.54 3.02
CA LEU A 150 12.17 -16.89 1.93
C LEU A 150 13.15 -16.19 1.00
N ASP A 151 13.45 -16.82 -0.14
CA ASP A 151 14.27 -16.22 -1.20
C ASP A 151 13.42 -15.33 -2.10
N PHE A 152 13.73 -14.04 -2.13
CA PHE A 152 13.07 -13.04 -2.96
C PHE A 152 13.90 -12.65 -4.19
N SER A 153 15.04 -13.28 -4.41
CA SER A 153 15.93 -12.99 -5.54
C SER A 153 15.23 -13.23 -6.87
N GLY A 154 15.27 -12.22 -7.75
CA GLY A 154 14.50 -12.20 -9.01
C GLY A 154 13.00 -11.90 -8.85
N GLY A 155 12.53 -11.70 -7.61
CA GLY A 155 11.17 -11.27 -7.29
C GLY A 155 10.92 -9.78 -7.59
N THR A 156 9.71 -9.34 -7.26
CA THR A 156 9.27 -7.95 -7.44
C THR A 156 8.69 -7.38 -6.16
N GLY A 157 9.06 -6.15 -5.83
CA GLY A 157 8.51 -5.40 -4.71
C GLY A 157 7.61 -4.26 -5.15
N TYR A 158 6.73 -3.83 -4.23
CA TYR A 158 5.84 -2.68 -4.35
C TYR A 158 5.88 -1.85 -3.06
N ILE A 159 5.82 -0.52 -3.18
CA ILE A 159 5.86 0.37 -2.00
C ILE A 159 4.87 1.52 -2.16
N GLU A 160 3.98 1.66 -1.18
CA GLU A 160 3.13 2.84 -1.00
C GLU A 160 3.21 3.38 0.44
N THR A 161 2.62 4.55 0.66
CA THR A 161 2.53 5.21 1.95
C THR A 161 1.16 5.82 2.15
N ASP A 162 0.65 5.69 3.36
CA ASP A 162 -0.60 6.29 3.79
C ASP A 162 -0.35 7.18 4.98
N ARG A 163 -0.95 8.37 4.97
CA ARG A 163 -0.80 9.33 6.07
C ARG A 163 -2.03 10.17 6.28
N GLY A 164 -2.23 10.61 7.50
CA GLY A 164 -3.34 11.49 7.84
C GLY A 164 -3.81 11.23 9.26
N ARG A 165 -5.12 11.32 9.47
CA ARG A 165 -5.72 11.19 10.81
C ARG A 165 -6.40 9.84 11.02
N SER A 166 -7.14 9.36 10.01
CA SER A 166 -7.91 8.12 10.08
C SER A 166 -8.08 7.53 8.69
N PHE A 167 -8.26 6.21 8.61
CA PHE A 167 -8.73 5.59 7.38
C PHE A 167 -10.20 5.97 7.09
N PRO A 168 -10.61 6.03 5.80
CA PRO A 168 -11.99 6.30 5.43
C PRO A 168 -12.98 5.26 6.03
N GLY A 169 -14.23 5.67 6.25
CA GLY A 169 -15.27 4.76 6.75
C GLY A 169 -15.59 3.64 5.75
N ARG A 170 -15.69 4.00 4.47
CA ARG A 170 -15.94 3.06 3.37
C ARG A 170 -14.88 3.22 2.28
N TYR A 171 -14.20 2.13 1.94
CA TYR A 171 -13.18 2.11 0.90
C TYR A 171 -12.95 0.71 0.33
N LEU A 172 -12.30 0.68 -0.83
CA LEU A 172 -11.75 -0.49 -1.49
C LEU A 172 -10.32 -0.14 -1.91
N TRP A 173 -9.38 -1.03 -1.62
CA TRP A 173 -8.02 -0.94 -2.12
C TRP A 173 -7.63 -2.28 -2.73
N THR A 174 -6.94 -2.22 -3.87
CA THR A 174 -6.35 -3.40 -4.47
C THR A 174 -5.05 -3.08 -5.18
N GLN A 175 -4.09 -3.98 -5.05
CA GLN A 175 -2.75 -3.87 -5.63
C GLN A 175 -2.34 -5.20 -6.24
N CYS A 176 -1.74 -5.15 -7.42
CA CYS A 176 -1.26 -6.35 -8.11
C CYS A 176 0.10 -6.10 -8.77
N LEU A 177 1.00 -7.08 -8.62
CA LEU A 177 2.17 -7.26 -9.48
C LEU A 177 1.79 -8.28 -10.55
N LEU A 178 1.84 -7.90 -11.81
CA LEU A 178 1.47 -8.78 -12.92
C LEU A 178 2.69 -9.58 -13.37
N ASP A 179 2.50 -10.86 -13.60
CA ASP A 179 3.53 -11.72 -14.17
C ASP A 179 3.76 -11.37 -15.64
N GLY A 180 5.02 -11.44 -16.09
CA GLY A 180 5.38 -11.18 -17.46
C GLY A 180 6.84 -10.78 -17.64
N PRO A 181 7.32 -10.72 -18.89
CA PRO A 181 8.68 -10.29 -19.20
C PRO A 181 8.89 -8.80 -18.86
N GLU A 182 7.84 -8.00 -18.93
CA GLU A 182 7.84 -6.60 -18.52
C GLU A 182 7.14 -6.46 -17.17
N ARG A 183 7.82 -5.81 -16.21
CA ARG A 183 7.24 -5.56 -14.88
C ARG A 183 6.04 -4.65 -15.02
N SER A 184 4.86 -5.24 -14.91
CA SER A 184 3.58 -4.54 -14.92
C SER A 184 2.95 -4.60 -13.54
N SER A 185 2.20 -3.57 -13.20
CA SER A 185 1.54 -3.50 -11.89
C SER A 185 0.36 -2.58 -11.91
N LEU A 186 -0.51 -2.76 -10.92
CA LEU A 186 -1.73 -2.00 -10.78
C LEU A 186 -1.96 -1.66 -9.32
N MET A 187 -2.45 -0.46 -9.07
CA MET A 187 -3.07 -0.07 -7.80
C MET A 187 -4.37 0.68 -8.10
N LEU A 188 -5.41 0.37 -7.35
CA LEU A 188 -6.70 1.05 -7.35
C LEU A 188 -7.12 1.28 -5.90
N ALA A 189 -7.42 2.53 -5.56
CA ALA A 189 -8.10 2.88 -4.32
C ALA A 189 -9.38 3.66 -4.62
N ILE A 190 -10.47 3.28 -3.95
CA ILE A 190 -11.77 3.95 -3.96
C ILE A 190 -12.13 4.25 -2.52
N ALA A 191 -12.50 5.48 -2.21
CA ALA A 191 -12.85 5.87 -0.84
C ALA A 191 -13.96 6.91 -0.82
N THR A 192 -14.82 6.83 0.20
CA THR A 192 -15.75 7.91 0.54
C THR A 192 -15.05 8.91 1.45
N ILE A 193 -14.88 10.13 0.95
CA ILE A 193 -14.18 11.23 1.62
C ILE A 193 -15.24 12.19 2.18
N PRO A 194 -15.28 12.39 3.51
CA PRO A 194 -16.19 13.35 4.12
C PRO A 194 -15.75 14.79 3.80
N LEU A 195 -16.74 15.66 3.60
CA LEU A 195 -16.56 17.10 3.46
C LEU A 195 -17.33 17.81 4.59
N PRO A 196 -17.02 19.08 4.91
CA PRO A 196 -17.80 19.84 5.90
C PRO A 196 -19.30 19.88 5.60
N VAL A 197 -19.67 19.80 4.32
CA VAL A 197 -21.05 19.63 3.86
C VAL A 197 -21.10 18.44 2.90
N GLY A 198 -21.60 17.31 3.40
CA GLY A 198 -21.72 16.05 2.66
C GLY A 198 -20.40 15.27 2.54
N GLY A 199 -20.19 14.65 1.39
CA GLY A 199 -18.99 13.89 1.08
C GLY A 199 -19.01 13.48 -0.39
N PHE A 200 -17.91 12.93 -0.87
CA PHE A 200 -17.85 12.38 -2.22
C PHE A 200 -17.11 11.05 -2.21
N THR A 201 -17.47 10.15 -3.13
CA THR A 201 -16.68 8.94 -3.38
C THR A 201 -15.72 9.23 -4.53
N GLY A 202 -14.43 9.13 -4.23
CA GLY A 202 -13.34 9.32 -5.19
C GLY A 202 -12.62 8.02 -5.50
N CYS A 203 -11.90 8.00 -6.61
CA CYS A 203 -10.97 6.94 -6.98
C CYS A 203 -9.64 7.51 -7.45
N ILE A 204 -8.57 6.76 -7.16
CA ILE A 204 -7.24 6.92 -7.73
C ILE A 204 -6.77 5.55 -8.22
N CYS A 205 -6.21 5.52 -9.41
CA CYS A 205 -5.71 4.29 -10.01
C CYS A 205 -4.49 4.57 -10.86
N SER A 206 -3.49 3.71 -10.71
CA SER A 206 -2.32 3.65 -11.57
C SER A 206 -2.17 2.25 -12.13
N ILE A 207 -2.02 2.15 -13.44
CA ILE A 207 -1.68 0.92 -14.14
C ILE A 207 -0.37 1.17 -14.85
N PHE A 208 0.66 0.40 -14.53
CA PHE A 208 1.88 0.35 -15.30
C PHE A 208 1.85 -0.92 -16.14
N TYR A 209 1.76 -0.76 -17.46
CA TYR A 209 1.62 -1.88 -18.39
C TYR A 209 2.36 -1.56 -19.69
N ASN A 210 3.18 -2.51 -20.14
CA ASN A 210 4.02 -2.38 -21.34
C ASN A 210 4.83 -1.07 -21.42
N GLY A 211 5.48 -0.69 -20.30
CA GLY A 211 6.30 0.52 -20.20
C GLY A 211 5.52 1.84 -20.10
N GLU A 212 4.18 1.81 -20.11
CA GLU A 212 3.34 2.99 -20.01
C GLU A 212 2.59 3.07 -18.68
N GLU A 213 2.44 4.30 -18.17
CA GLU A 213 1.61 4.59 -17.01
C GLU A 213 0.24 5.12 -17.47
N TYR A 214 -0.83 4.39 -17.12
CA TYR A 214 -2.21 4.83 -17.26
C TYR A 214 -2.73 5.32 -15.91
N ARG A 215 -3.22 6.56 -15.88
CA ARG A 215 -3.73 7.23 -14.68
C ARG A 215 -5.21 7.52 -14.81
N LEU A 216 -6.01 6.78 -14.05
CA LEU A 216 -7.45 6.98 -13.92
C LEU A 216 -7.72 7.54 -12.53
N ALA A 217 -8.21 8.78 -12.44
CA ALA A 217 -8.48 9.39 -11.15
C ALA A 217 -9.66 10.35 -11.22
N THR A 218 -10.42 10.47 -10.13
CA THR A 218 -11.59 11.37 -10.08
C THR A 218 -11.23 12.81 -10.44
N TYR A 219 -10.07 13.30 -10.01
CA TYR A 219 -9.57 14.64 -10.37
C TYR A 219 -9.16 14.79 -11.85
N ARG A 220 -9.12 13.70 -12.61
CA ARG A 220 -8.94 13.66 -14.08
C ARG A 220 -10.23 13.26 -14.81
N GLY A 221 -11.37 13.25 -14.13
CA GLY A 221 -12.67 12.91 -14.70
C GLY A 221 -12.99 11.41 -14.73
N ALA A 222 -12.25 10.56 -14.01
CA ALA A 222 -12.64 9.16 -13.84
C ALA A 222 -13.95 9.05 -13.04
N LYS A 223 -14.80 8.12 -13.46
CA LYS A 223 -16.07 7.78 -12.83
C LYS A 223 -16.01 6.35 -12.31
N ILE A 224 -16.61 6.13 -11.15
CA ILE A 224 -16.82 4.80 -10.59
C ILE A 224 -18.17 4.30 -11.11
N GLU A 225 -18.16 3.25 -11.93
CA GLU A 225 -19.39 2.65 -12.49
C GLU A 225 -20.03 1.70 -11.47
N ALA A 226 -19.22 0.93 -10.75
CA ALA A 226 -19.65 0.01 -9.71
C ALA A 226 -18.50 -0.24 -8.72
N TRP A 227 -18.83 -0.48 -7.45
CA TRP A 227 -17.88 -1.00 -6.46
C TRP A 227 -18.59 -1.59 -5.25
N SER A 228 -18.06 -2.69 -4.73
CA SER A 228 -18.58 -3.47 -3.59
C SER A 228 -17.45 -4.31 -3.00
N SER A 229 -17.77 -5.18 -2.05
CA SER A 229 -16.83 -6.19 -1.55
C SER A 229 -16.37 -7.17 -2.63
N SER A 230 -17.07 -7.29 -3.76
CA SER A 230 -16.71 -8.18 -4.87
C SER A 230 -15.80 -7.52 -5.91
N GLY A 231 -15.39 -6.27 -5.72
CA GLY A 231 -14.50 -5.56 -6.64
C GLY A 231 -15.04 -4.21 -7.10
N ALA A 232 -14.51 -3.71 -8.21
CA ALA A 232 -14.82 -2.38 -8.73
C ALA A 232 -14.68 -2.24 -10.24
N VAL A 233 -15.39 -1.27 -10.80
CA VAL A 233 -15.33 -0.85 -12.18
C VAL A 233 -15.18 0.67 -12.24
N ILE A 234 -14.13 1.15 -12.90
CA ILE A 234 -13.88 2.57 -13.13
C ILE A 234 -13.69 2.88 -14.62
N ARG A 235 -14.08 4.07 -15.05
CA ARG A 235 -13.92 4.56 -16.43
C ARG A 235 -13.39 5.98 -16.47
N GLN A 236 -12.45 6.26 -17.37
CA GLN A 236 -12.00 7.61 -17.73
C GLN A 236 -11.90 7.74 -19.25
N GLY A 237 -12.90 8.40 -19.86
CA GLY A 237 -12.98 8.49 -21.32
C GLY A 237 -13.09 7.11 -21.96
N LYS A 238 -12.15 6.76 -22.84
CA LYS A 238 -12.08 5.44 -23.50
C LYS A 238 -11.50 4.35 -22.60
N TYR A 239 -10.81 4.70 -21.51
CA TYR A 239 -10.22 3.72 -20.62
C TYR A 239 -11.25 3.18 -19.64
N ARG A 240 -11.31 1.86 -19.47
CA ARG A 240 -12.12 1.18 -18.46
C ARG A 240 -11.25 0.16 -17.75
N LEU A 241 -11.33 0.10 -16.42
CA LEU A 241 -10.71 -0.93 -15.60
C LEU A 241 -11.82 -1.64 -14.81
N GLU A 242 -11.75 -2.97 -14.80
CA GLU A 242 -12.55 -3.83 -13.94
C GLU A 242 -11.60 -4.68 -13.10
N ALA A 243 -11.87 -4.72 -11.80
CA ALA A 243 -11.22 -5.58 -10.83
C ALA A 243 -12.31 -6.41 -10.16
N GLU A 244 -12.26 -7.72 -10.33
CA GLU A 244 -13.28 -8.66 -9.84
C GLU A 244 -12.65 -9.66 -8.87
N LEU A 245 -13.06 -9.60 -7.60
CA LEU A 245 -12.60 -10.52 -6.57
C LEU A 245 -13.22 -11.91 -6.82
N ARG A 246 -12.36 -12.93 -6.93
CA ARG A 246 -12.76 -14.33 -7.12
C ARG A 246 -12.70 -15.13 -5.82
N SER A 247 -11.61 -14.96 -5.08
CA SER A 247 -11.44 -15.54 -3.76
C SER A 247 -10.52 -14.66 -2.92
N GLU A 248 -10.68 -14.73 -1.61
CA GLU A 248 -9.93 -13.91 -0.67
C GLU A 248 -9.54 -14.73 0.56
N ARG A 249 -8.45 -14.31 1.21
CA ARG A 249 -8.00 -14.87 2.48
C ARG A 249 -7.77 -13.72 3.44
N ARG A 250 -8.85 -13.35 4.14
CA ARG A 250 -8.89 -12.20 5.02
C ARG A 250 -8.06 -12.44 6.27
N GLN A 251 -7.12 -11.55 6.53
CA GLN A 251 -6.33 -11.50 7.74
C GLN A 251 -6.57 -10.18 8.47
N PRO A 252 -6.70 -10.19 9.81
CA PRO A 252 -6.99 -8.99 10.56
C PRO A 252 -5.76 -8.08 10.62
N LEU A 253 -5.91 -6.82 10.22
CA LEU A 253 -4.91 -5.78 10.42
C LEU A 253 -5.45 -4.67 11.29
N ARG A 254 -4.55 -3.96 11.96
CA ARG A 254 -4.89 -2.73 12.67
C ARG A 254 -4.83 -1.55 11.71
N ALA A 255 -5.79 -0.64 11.84
CA ALA A 255 -5.96 0.56 11.04
C ALA A 255 -6.16 1.80 11.94
N PRO A 256 -5.74 2.99 11.48
CA PRO A 256 -5.78 4.19 12.29
C PRO A 256 -7.19 4.76 12.42
N VAL A 257 -7.55 5.07 13.67
CA VAL A 257 -8.67 5.92 14.08
C VAL A 257 -8.07 6.99 14.98
N GLU A 258 -8.12 8.24 14.54
CA GLU A 258 -7.59 9.37 15.33
C GLU A 258 -6.12 9.16 15.70
N GLY A 259 -5.32 8.72 14.73
CA GLY A 259 -3.89 8.46 14.87
C GLY A 259 -3.54 7.21 15.68
N ARG A 260 -4.51 6.49 16.25
CA ARG A 260 -4.29 5.24 16.99
C ARG A 260 -4.74 4.03 16.18
N MET A 261 -3.98 2.95 16.24
CA MET A 261 -4.25 1.71 15.50
C MET A 261 -5.29 0.84 16.22
N GLU A 262 -6.52 1.35 16.34
CA GLU A 262 -7.60 0.75 17.15
C GLU A 262 -8.64 -0.01 16.30
N ARG A 263 -8.84 0.35 15.03
CA ARG A 263 -9.81 -0.33 14.16
C ARG A 263 -9.19 -1.60 13.60
N THR A 264 -9.95 -2.69 13.55
CA THR A 264 -9.55 -3.89 12.79
C THR A 264 -10.14 -3.82 11.38
N ILE A 265 -9.27 -3.87 10.38
CA ILE A 265 -9.60 -4.03 8.96
C ILE A 265 -9.19 -5.45 8.54
N HIS A 266 -9.61 -5.86 7.36
CA HIS A 266 -9.30 -7.20 6.85
C HIS A 266 -8.70 -7.06 5.46
N GLU A 267 -7.41 -7.32 5.36
CA GLU A 267 -6.68 -7.39 4.11
C GLU A 267 -6.56 -8.85 3.69
N SER A 268 -6.64 -9.11 2.40
CA SER A 268 -6.09 -10.32 1.80
C SER A 268 -4.80 -9.97 1.08
N LEU A 269 -3.65 -10.39 1.60
CA LEU A 269 -2.35 -10.17 0.95
C LEU A 269 -2.27 -10.90 -0.40
N CYS A 270 -2.87 -12.08 -0.48
CA CYS A 270 -2.94 -12.94 -1.65
C CYS A 270 -4.39 -13.34 -1.95
N ALA A 271 -5.13 -12.44 -2.58
CA ALA A 271 -6.45 -12.69 -3.14
C ALA A 271 -6.36 -13.07 -4.63
N GLU A 272 -7.30 -13.89 -5.09
CA GLU A 272 -7.49 -14.11 -6.51
C GLU A 272 -8.38 -12.99 -7.08
N VAL A 273 -7.82 -12.16 -7.95
CA VAL A 273 -8.53 -11.01 -8.56
C VAL A 273 -8.36 -11.05 -10.07
N CYS A 274 -9.48 -10.99 -10.80
CA CYS A 274 -9.47 -10.85 -12.25
C CYS A 274 -9.51 -9.37 -12.63
N TYR A 275 -8.44 -8.91 -13.26
CA TYR A 275 -8.34 -7.57 -13.81
C TYR A 275 -8.58 -7.59 -15.32
N ARG A 276 -9.35 -6.62 -15.80
CA ARG A 276 -9.55 -6.38 -17.22
C ARG A 276 -9.41 -4.89 -17.50
N PHE A 277 -8.57 -4.53 -18.46
CA PHE A 277 -8.32 -3.14 -18.82
C PHE A 277 -8.55 -2.94 -20.32
N TRP A 278 -9.35 -1.94 -20.67
CA TRP A 278 -9.75 -1.65 -22.04
C TRP A 278 -9.40 -0.23 -22.46
N HIS A 279 -9.24 -0.04 -23.76
CA HIS A 279 -9.26 1.25 -24.44
C HIS A 279 -10.30 1.22 -25.58
N GLY A 280 -11.47 1.82 -25.35
CA GLY A 280 -12.61 1.65 -26.25
C GLY A 280 -13.13 0.22 -26.18
N ASP A 281 -13.20 -0.44 -27.32
CA ASP A 281 -13.59 -1.86 -27.43
C ASP A 281 -12.38 -2.81 -27.37
N ASP A 282 -11.15 -2.27 -27.40
CA ASP A 282 -9.93 -3.06 -27.37
C ASP A 282 -9.57 -3.45 -25.93
N LEU A 283 -9.52 -4.75 -25.66
CA LEU A 283 -9.01 -5.30 -24.40
C LEU A 283 -7.47 -5.25 -24.40
N LEU A 284 -6.90 -4.34 -23.61
CA LEU A 284 -5.45 -4.17 -23.48
C LEU A 284 -4.81 -5.32 -22.71
N PHE A 285 -5.47 -5.77 -21.64
CA PHE A 285 -5.14 -7.03 -20.96
C PHE A 285 -6.32 -7.58 -20.17
N GLN A 286 -6.30 -8.91 -19.98
CA GLN A 286 -7.06 -9.60 -18.95
C GLN A 286 -6.08 -10.50 -18.18
N TYR A 287 -6.06 -10.37 -16.86
CA TYR A 287 -5.15 -11.09 -15.99
C TYR A 287 -5.86 -11.52 -14.70
N THR A 288 -5.82 -12.81 -14.40
CA THR A 288 -6.27 -13.33 -13.10
C THR A 288 -5.05 -13.50 -12.21
N ALA A 289 -4.90 -12.56 -11.28
CA ALA A 289 -3.81 -12.55 -10.33
C ALA A 289 -4.11 -13.50 -9.18
N PRO A 290 -3.23 -14.46 -8.83
CA PRO A 290 -3.41 -15.31 -7.65
C PRO A 290 -2.99 -14.60 -6.34
N ASN A 291 -2.17 -13.56 -6.42
CA ASN A 291 -1.52 -12.90 -5.28
C ASN A 291 -1.77 -11.37 -5.25
N ALA A 292 -2.96 -10.94 -5.67
CA ALA A 292 -3.33 -9.54 -5.55
C ALA A 292 -3.61 -9.19 -4.08
N SER A 293 -3.10 -8.06 -3.61
CA SER A 293 -3.58 -7.53 -2.34
C SER A 293 -4.97 -6.93 -2.55
N PHE A 294 -5.89 -7.20 -1.64
CA PHE A 294 -7.25 -6.71 -1.70
C PHE A 294 -7.79 -6.39 -0.32
N GLU A 295 -8.41 -5.23 -0.18
CA GLU A 295 -9.06 -4.78 1.02
C GLU A 295 -10.39 -4.11 0.70
N TYR A 296 -11.43 -4.46 1.44
CA TYR A 296 -12.71 -3.78 1.41
C TYR A 296 -13.18 -3.52 2.82
N SER A 297 -13.58 -2.28 3.08
CA SER A 297 -14.22 -1.91 4.34
C SER A 297 -15.47 -1.08 4.11
N SER A 298 -16.49 -1.40 4.88
CA SER A 298 -17.73 -0.67 4.99
C SER A 298 -18.12 -0.63 6.47
N THR A 299 -17.53 0.28 7.24
CA THR A 299 -18.10 0.64 8.53
C THR A 299 -19.23 1.64 8.26
N GLU A 300 -20.44 1.28 8.70
CA GLU A 300 -21.55 2.23 8.85
C GLU A 300 -21.19 3.31 9.88
#